data_AF-A0A6V7HSD7-F1
#
_entry.id   AF-A0A6V7HSD7-F1
#
_cell.length_a   1.000
_cell.length_b   1.000
_cell.length_c   1.000
_cell.angle_alpha   90.00
_cell.angle_beta   90.00
_cell.angle_gamma   90.00
#
_symmetry.space_group_name_H-M   'P 1'
#
loop_
_entity.id
_entity.type
_entity.pdbx_description
1 polymer ?
#
loop_
_entity_poly.entity_id
_entity_poly.type
_entity_poly.pdbx_seq_one_letter_code
_entity_poly.pdbx_strand_id
1 'polypeptide(L)' 'IPKNHRTSIYCTAVRTGTPAEWRLLKEKYLRSNCATEQSVILSGLACTQNKTLLE' A
#
# COMPACT_ATOMS: atom_id res chain seq x y z
N ILE A 1 9.56 -6.99 6.27
CA ILE A 1 8.30 -7.77 6.18
C ILE A 1 8.52 -9.02 5.32
N PRO A 2 8.34 -10.23 5.89
CA PRO A 2 8.35 -11.48 5.14
C PRO A 2 7.39 -11.41 3.94
N LYS A 3 7.80 -11.89 2.76
CA LYS A 3 7.07 -11.67 1.49
C LYS A 3 5.59 -12.07 1.55
N ASN A 4 5.30 -13.18 2.22
CA ASN A 4 3.97 -13.76 2.44
C ASN A 4 3.05 -12.90 3.32
N HIS A 5 3.58 -12.06 4.21
CA HIS A 5 2.78 -11.20 5.10
C HIS A 5 2.65 -9.75 4.61
N ARG A 6 3.34 -9.39 3.52
CA ARG A 6 3.38 -8.00 3.02
C ARG A 6 1.98 -7.46 2.68
N THR A 7 1.16 -8.25 2.02
CA THR A 7 -0.20 -7.83 1.62
C THR A 7 -1.06 -7.49 2.83
N SER A 8 -1.11 -8.37 3.83
CA SER A 8 -1.90 -8.16 5.05
C SER A 8 -1.38 -6.98 5.88
N ILE A 9 -0.05 -6.85 5.99
CA ILE A 9 0.56 -5.75 6.74
C ILE A 9 0.35 -4.41 6.04
N TYR A 10 0.54 -4.32 4.72
CA TYR A 10 0.28 -3.08 3.98
C TYR A 10 -1.20 -2.69 4.03
N CYS A 11 -2.11 -3.65 3.89
CA CYS A 11 -3.54 -3.39 4.01
C CYS A 11 -3.91 -2.86 5.40
N THR A 12 -3.38 -3.47 6.46
CA THR A 12 -3.63 -3.04 7.84
C THR A 12 -3.05 -1.66 8.11
N ALA A 13 -1.79 -1.44 7.71
CA ALA A 13 -1.10 -0.17 7.89
C ALA A 13 -1.82 0.98 7.17
N VAL A 14 -2.27 0.76 5.94
CA VAL A 14 -3.05 1.76 5.19
C VAL A 14 -4.43 2.00 5.80
N ARG A 15 -5.09 0.94 6.29
CA ARG A 15 -6.43 1.03 6.86
C ARG A 15 -6.45 1.80 8.18
N THR A 16 -5.45 1.61 9.03
CA THR A 16 -5.34 2.28 10.35
C THR A 16 -4.47 3.53 10.31
N GLY A 17 -3.79 3.77 9.20
CA GLY A 17 -2.81 4.83 9.05
C GLY A 17 -3.39 6.14 8.54
N THR A 18 -2.50 7.12 8.46
CA THR A 18 -2.79 8.46 7.95
C THR A 18 -2.61 8.55 6.43
N PRO A 19 -3.16 9.60 5.78
CA PRO A 19 -2.89 9.86 4.37
C PRO A 19 -1.39 9.99 4.04
N ALA A 20 -0.55 10.37 5.01
CA ALA A 20 0.90 10.43 4.83
C ALA A 20 1.49 9.02 4.63
N GLU A 21 1.08 8.04 5.44
CA GLU A 21 1.53 6.65 5.31
C GLU A 21 1.08 6.03 3.99
N TRP A 22 -0.14 6.36 3.54
CA TRP A 22 -0.62 5.97 2.22
C TRP A 22 0.26 6.54 1.09
N ARG A 23 0.65 7.83 1.18
CA ARG A 23 1.53 8.46 0.19
C ARG A 23 2.93 7.84 0.18
N LEU A 24 3.50 7.52 1.34
CA LEU A 24 4.79 6.83 1.44
C LEU A 24 4.73 5.45 0.76
N LEU A 25 3.64 4.71 0.97
CA LEU A 25 3.44 3.42 0.32
C LEU A 25 3.24 3.57 -1.20
N LYS A 26 2.54 4.62 -1.65
CA LYS A 26 2.40 4.96 -3.07
C LYS A 26 3.73 5.36 -3.72
N GLU A 27 4.58 6.09 -3.02
CA GLU A 27 5.93 6.40 -3.52
C GLU A 27 6.74 5.11 -3.71
N LYS A 28 6.62 4.16 -2.77
CA LYS A 28 7.24 2.83 -2.91
C LYS A 28 6.71 2.05 -4.11
N TYR A 29 5.42 2.16 -4.42
CA TYR A 29 4.84 1.62 -5.64
C TYR A 29 5.50 2.20 -6.89
N LEU A 30 5.62 3.54 -6.95
CA LEU A 30 6.19 4.25 -8.11
C LEU A 30 7.70 3.97 -8.31
N ARG A 31 8.44 3.72 -7.22
CA ARG A 31 9.87 3.39 -7.28
C ARG A 31 10.16 1.92 -7.55
N SER A 32 9.19 1.03 -7.37
CA SER A 32 9.38 -0.40 -7.56
C SER A 32 9.52 -0.75 -9.05
N ASN A 33 10.53 -1.54 -9.41
CA ASN A 33 10.71 -2.10 -10.75
C ASN A 33 10.18 -3.55 -10.87
N CYS A 34 9.62 -4.09 -9.79
CA CYS A 34 9.13 -5.47 -9.74
C CYS A 34 7.60 -5.48 -9.79
N ALA A 35 7.03 -6.01 -10.87
CA ALA A 35 5.58 -6.10 -11.06
C ALA A 35 4.87 -6.84 -9.91
N THR A 36 5.51 -7.88 -9.36
CA THR A 36 5.00 -8.61 -8.18
C THR A 36 4.93 -7.71 -6.95
N GLU A 37 5.96 -6.91 -6.70
CA GLU A 37 5.97 -5.97 -5.57
C GLU A 37 4.97 -4.83 -5.78
N GLN A 38 4.85 -4.32 -7.00
CA GLN A 38 3.82 -3.33 -7.36
C GLN A 38 2.41 -3.86 -7.09
N SER A 39 2.09 -5.10 -7.49
CA SER A 39 0.78 -5.71 -7.23
C SER A 39 0.49 -5.82 -5.73
N VAL A 40 1.46 -6.27 -4.93
CA VAL A 40 1.30 -6.38 -3.47
C VAL A 40 1.08 -5.01 -2.81
N ILE A 41 1.81 -3.98 -3.26
CA ILE A 41 1.66 -2.63 -2.76
C ILE A 41 0.30 -2.05 -3.17
N LEU A 42 -0.11 -2.25 -4.43
CA LEU A 42 -1.39 -1.79 -4.95
C LEU A 42 -2.57 -2.39 -4.17
N SER A 43 -2.53 -3.69 -3.87
CA SER A 43 -3.52 -4.34 -3.01
C SER A 43 -3.58 -3.74 -1.60
N GLY A 44 -2.45 -3.28 -1.06
CA GLY A 44 -2.40 -2.59 0.23
C GLY A 44 -3.01 -1.18 0.18
N LEU A 45 -2.69 -0.40 -0.86
CA LEU A 45 -3.22 0.96 -1.08
C LEU A 45 -4.74 0.98 -1.22
N ALA A 46 -5.32 -0.08 -1.79
CA ALA A 46 -6.77 -0.25 -1.92
C ALA A 46 -7.51 -0.41 -0.58
N CYS A 47 -6.81 -0.71 0.53
CA CYS A 47 -7.41 -0.88 1.85
C CYS A 47 -7.67 0.44 2.61
N THR A 48 -7.40 1.60 1.99
CA THR A 48 -7.61 2.89 2.64
C THR A 48 -9.10 3.12 2.89
N GLN A 49 -9.44 3.67 4.06
CA GLN A 49 -10.81 4.10 4.36
C GLN A 49 -11.13 5.48 3.76
N ASN A 50 -10.10 6.21 3.34
CA ASN A 50 -10.26 7.54 2.79
C ASN A 50 -10.49 7.48 1.27
N LYS A 51 -11.75 7.67 0.87
CA LYS A 51 -12.19 7.60 -0.54
C LYS A 51 -11.52 8.64 -1.42
N THR A 52 -11.16 9.82 -0.88
CA THR A 52 -10.49 10.87 -1.68
C THR A 52 -9.07 10.51 -2.07
N LEU A 53 -8.48 9.45 -1.49
CA LEU A 53 -7.20 8.90 -1.91
C LEU A 53 -7.34 7.86 -3.05
N LEU A 54 -8.56 7.41 -3.34
CA LEU A 54 -8.87 6.42 -4.38
C LEU A 54 -9.44 7.04 -5.66
N GLU A 55 -9.83 8.32 -5.62
CA GLU A 55 -10.24 9.14 -6.77
C GLU A 55 -9.01 9.69 -7.53
#